data_AF-A0A645G8I0-F1
#
_entry.id   AF-A0A645G8I0-F1
#
_cell.length_a   1.000
_cell.length_b   1.000
_cell.length_c   1.000
_cell.angle_alpha   90.00
_cell.angle_beta   90.00
_cell.angle_gamma   90.00
#
_symmetry.space_group_name_H-M   'P 1'
#
loop_
_entity.id
_entity.type
_entity.pdbx_description
1 polymer ?
#
loop_
_entity_poly.entity_id
_entity_poly.type
_entity_poly.pdbx_seq_one_letter_code
_entity_poly.pdbx_strand_id
1 'polypeptide(L)'
;MTIASIIIAILFGIVALGGAAWSICACENNTKKIAGAAVCIVIGAACIGGLVWSSGTEAGKRAYKDQQSNVSGGIERTVRVYDFEGDLIQEYTGKFDVETDDESYILFDDASGKRHIIYYTTGTIIIDEN
;
A
#
# COMPACT_ATOMS: atom_id res chain seq x y z
N MET A 1 4.53 -3.21 4.14
CA MET A 1 4.47 -4.14 3.00
C MET A 1 3.13 -3.96 2.33
N THR A 2 3.08 -3.76 1.02
CA THR A 2 1.82 -3.67 0.26
C THR A 2 1.08 -5.01 0.25
N ILE A 3 -0.25 -5.01 0.12
CA ILE A 3 -1.01 -6.28 0.00
C ILE A 3 -0.50 -7.05 -1.22
N ALA A 4 -0.22 -6.34 -2.31
CA ALA A 4 0.41 -6.91 -3.50
C ALA A 4 1.79 -7.52 -3.21
N SER A 5 2.67 -6.86 -2.44
CA SER A 5 4.00 -7.40 -2.16
C SER A 5 3.97 -8.63 -1.25
N ILE A 6 2.98 -8.76 -0.37
CA ILE A 6 2.74 -9.96 0.43
C ILE A 6 2.33 -11.14 -0.47
N ILE A 7 1.39 -10.93 -1.38
CA ILE A 7 0.95 -11.97 -2.33
C ILE A 7 2.13 -12.45 -3.19
N ILE A 8 2.93 -11.52 -3.71
CA ILE A 8 4.12 -11.84 -4.51
C ILE A 8 5.17 -12.58 -3.68
N ALA A 9 5.40 -12.20 -2.43
CA ALA A 9 6.33 -12.88 -1.54
C ALA A 9 5.89 -14.34 -1.28
N ILE A 10 4.59 -14.58 -1.06
CA ILE A 10 4.03 -15.93 -0.91
C ILE A 10 4.25 -16.75 -2.19
N LEU A 11 4.02 -16.16 -3.37
CA LEU A 11 4.24 -16.82 -4.65
C LEU A 11 5.71 -17.24 -4.83
N PHE A 12 6.66 -16.34 -4.56
CA PHE A 12 8.08 -16.67 -4.59
C PHE A 12 8.45 -17.79 -3.60
N GLY A 13 7.86 -17.79 -2.40
CA GLY A 13 8.04 -18.86 -1.43
C GLY A 13 7.56 -20.22 -1.97
N ILE A 14 6.37 -20.27 -2.56
CA ILE A 14 5.82 -21.49 -3.17
C ILE A 14 6.70 -21.98 -4.32
N VAL A 15 7.14 -21.08 -5.21
CA VAL A 15 8.00 -21.43 -6.35
C VAL A 15 9.36 -21.96 -5.87
N ALA A 16 9.96 -21.32 -4.86
CA ALA A 16 11.24 -21.76 -4.29
C ALA A 16 11.13 -23.16 -3.66
N LEU A 17 10.06 -23.43 -2.90
CA LEU A 17 9.81 -24.74 -2.30
C LEU A 17 9.50 -25.81 -3.36
N GLY A 18 8.69 -25.48 -4.37
CA GLY A 18 8.38 -26.37 -5.48
C GLY A 18 9.63 -26.72 -6.30
N GLY A 19 10.48 -25.73 -6.60
CA GLY A 19 11.76 -25.94 -7.27
C GLY A 19 12.73 -26.80 -6.45
N ALA A 20 12.80 -26.57 -5.14
CA ALA A 20 13.63 -27.39 -4.24
C ALA A 20 13.14 -28.84 -4.18
N ALA A 21 11.83 -29.06 -4.02
CA ALA A 21 11.23 -30.39 -4.03
C ALA A 21 11.46 -31.11 -5.37
N TRP A 22 11.26 -30.41 -6.48
CA TRP A 22 11.55 -30.93 -7.82
C TRP A 22 13.02 -31.35 -7.94
N SER A 23 13.95 -30.51 -7.48
CA SER A 23 15.39 -30.80 -7.54
C SER A 23 15.78 -32.03 -6.71
N ILE A 24 15.09 -32.29 -5.60
CA ILE A 24 15.30 -33.48 -4.75
C ILE A 24 14.74 -34.75 -5.42
N CYS A 25 13.59 -34.65 -6.08
CA CYS A 25 12.93 -35.79 -6.72
C CYS A 25 13.51 -36.15 -8.10
N ALA A 26 13.95 -35.17 -8.89
CA ALA A 26 14.34 -35.36 -10.28
C ALA A 26 15.84 -35.63 -10.48
N CYS A 27 16.71 -35.18 -9.57
CA CYS A 27 18.15 -35.45 -9.67
C CYS A 27 18.50 -36.80 -9.05
N GLU A 28 19.40 -37.57 -9.67
CA GLU A 28 19.81 -38.89 -9.15
C GLU A 28 20.97 -38.78 -8.15
N ASN A 29 21.90 -37.84 -8.39
CA ASN A 29 23.08 -37.63 -7.55
C ASN A 29 22.76 -36.75 -6.33
N ASN A 30 23.11 -37.21 -5.12
CA ASN A 30 22.91 -36.50 -3.86
C ASN A 30 23.53 -35.09 -3.85
N THR A 31 24.68 -34.89 -4.50
CA THR A 31 25.31 -33.56 -4.60
C THR A 31 24.46 -32.60 -5.43
N LYS A 32 23.85 -33.07 -6.53
CA LYS A 32 22.99 -32.24 -7.39
C LYS A 32 21.64 -31.93 -6.73
N LYS A 33 21.08 -32.88 -5.98
CA LYS A 33 19.86 -32.67 -5.18
C LYS A 33 20.03 -31.51 -4.19
N ILE A 34 21.09 -31.58 -3.38
CA ILE A 34 21.37 -30.59 -2.33
C ILE A 34 21.72 -29.24 -2.97
N ALA A 35 22.58 -29.22 -3.99
CA ALA A 35 22.98 -27.99 -4.65
C ALA A 35 21.78 -27.27 -5.30
N GLY A 36 20.94 -27.99 -6.04
CA GLY A 36 19.77 -27.39 -6.68
C GLY A 36 18.72 -26.90 -5.69
N ALA A 37 18.44 -27.68 -4.63
CA ALA A 37 17.55 -27.24 -3.55
C ALA A 37 18.07 -25.98 -2.83
N ALA A 38 19.38 -25.93 -2.52
CA ALA A 38 20.01 -24.77 -1.90
C ALA A 38 19.90 -23.52 -2.79
N VAL A 39 20.14 -23.66 -4.10
CA VAL A 39 20.01 -22.54 -5.06
C VAL A 39 18.57 -22.02 -5.10
N CYS A 40 17.56 -22.90 -5.18
CA CYS A 40 16.15 -22.48 -5.18
C CYS A 40 15.78 -21.71 -3.91
N ILE A 41 16.22 -22.19 -2.75
CA ILE A 41 15.94 -21.53 -1.46
C ILE A 41 16.64 -20.18 -1.35
N VAL A 42 17.91 -20.08 -1.76
CA VAL A 42 18.68 -18.83 -1.71
C VAL A 42 18.06 -17.76 -2.62
N ILE A 43 17.69 -18.13 -3.86
CA ILE A 43 17.01 -17.21 -4.79
C ILE A 43 15.67 -16.77 -4.20
N GLY A 44 14.87 -17.70 -3.69
CA GLY A 44 13.59 -17.39 -3.04
C GLY A 44 13.75 -16.42 -1.87
N ALA A 45 14.73 -16.67 -0.99
CA ALA A 45 15.02 -15.82 0.15
C ALA A 45 15.51 -14.43 -0.28
N ALA A 46 16.34 -14.33 -1.32
CA ALA A 46 16.79 -13.05 -1.86
C ALA A 46 15.63 -12.22 -2.44
N CYS A 47 14.72 -12.86 -3.20
CA CYS A 47 13.52 -12.20 -3.73
C CYS A 47 12.60 -11.70 -2.61
N ILE A 48 12.32 -12.52 -1.59
CA ILE A 48 11.50 -12.14 -0.44
C ILE A 48 12.19 -11.01 0.35
N GLY A 49 13.50 -11.13 0.60
CA GLY A 49 14.28 -10.10 1.29
C GLY A 49 14.25 -8.75 0.58
N GLY A 50 14.35 -8.73 -0.75
CA GLY A 50 14.22 -7.52 -1.56
C GLY A 50 12.85 -6.85 -1.44
N LEU A 51 11.77 -7.64 -1.39
CA LEU A 51 10.40 -7.13 -1.21
C LEU A 51 10.15 -6.59 0.20
N VAL A 52 10.72 -7.23 1.23
CA VAL A 52 10.65 -6.74 2.61
C VAL A 52 11.43 -5.43 2.74
N TRP A 53 12.60 -5.36 2.12
CA TRP A 53 13.42 -4.15 2.15
C TRP A 53 12.74 -2.97 1.45
N SER A 54 12.17 -3.17 0.26
CA SER A 54 11.45 -2.11 -0.47
C SER A 54 10.21 -1.62 0.28
N SER A 55 9.59 -2.48 1.07
CA SER A 55 8.43 -2.16 1.91
C SER A 55 8.76 -1.30 3.14
N GLY A 56 10.04 -1.19 3.52
CA GLY A 56 10.50 -0.30 4.58
C GLY A 56 10.76 1.13 4.13
N THR A 57 10.72 1.41 2.82
CA THR A 57 10.93 2.75 2.26
C THR A 57 9.69 3.63 2.42
N GLU A 58 9.87 4.96 2.45
CA GLU A 58 8.74 5.91 2.50
C GLU A 58 7.84 5.82 1.26
N ALA A 59 8.41 5.46 0.10
CA ALA A 59 7.62 5.14 -1.09
C ALA A 59 6.75 3.90 -0.89
N GLY A 60 7.29 2.85 -0.26
CA GLY A 60 6.55 1.63 0.06
C GLY A 60 5.43 1.83 1.09
N LYS A 61 5.63 2.72 2.06
CA LYS A 61 4.59 3.11 3.03
C LYS A 61 3.43 3.85 2.36
N ARG A 62 3.73 4.81 1.47
CA ARG A 62 2.70 5.51 0.66
C ARG A 62 1.90 4.54 -0.20
N ALA A 63 2.57 3.67 -0.94
CA ALA A 63 1.91 2.66 -1.77
C ALA A 63 1.01 1.70 -0.94
N TYR A 64 1.32 1.46 0.34
CA TYR A 64 0.45 0.71 1.23
C TYR A 64 -0.81 1.49 1.61
N LYS A 65 -0.68 2.78 1.97
CA LYS A 65 -1.82 3.64 2.27
C LYS A 65 -2.76 3.78 1.07
N ASP A 66 -2.22 3.95 -0.15
CA ASP A 66 -3.02 4.03 -1.38
C ASP A 66 -3.81 2.74 -1.63
N GLN A 67 -3.16 1.58 -1.50
CA GLN A 67 -3.85 0.29 -1.62
C GLN A 67 -4.88 0.07 -0.52
N GLN A 68 -4.57 0.48 0.70
CA GLN A 68 -5.51 0.41 1.80
C GLN A 68 -6.74 1.28 1.49
N SER A 69 -6.56 2.51 1.00
CA SER A 69 -7.69 3.36 0.58
C SER A 69 -8.56 2.66 -0.45
N ASN A 70 -7.96 2.12 -1.51
CA ASN A 70 -8.69 1.50 -2.61
C ASN A 70 -9.45 0.22 -2.18
N VAL A 71 -8.86 -0.61 -1.32
CA VAL A 71 -9.50 -1.86 -0.86
C VAL A 71 -10.51 -1.61 0.26
N SER A 72 -10.30 -0.57 1.06
CA SER A 72 -11.12 -0.29 2.25
C SER A 72 -12.25 0.69 2.00
N GLY A 73 -12.35 1.28 0.80
CA GLY A 73 -13.30 2.35 0.49
C GLY A 73 -12.96 3.68 1.16
N GLY A 74 -11.67 4.03 1.18
CA GLY A 74 -11.11 5.21 1.87
C GLY A 74 -10.19 4.85 3.04
N ILE A 75 -9.43 5.84 3.52
CA ILE A 75 -8.68 5.80 4.78
C ILE A 75 -9.21 6.85 5.75
N GLU A 76 -8.81 6.76 7.01
CA GLU A 76 -9.21 7.72 8.02
C GLU A 76 -8.51 9.06 7.76
N ARG A 77 -9.30 10.11 7.53
CA ARG A 77 -8.83 11.44 7.22
C ARG A 77 -9.51 12.48 8.10
N THR A 78 -8.78 13.56 8.36
CA THR A 78 -9.32 14.77 8.98
C THR A 78 -9.14 15.92 8.00
N VAL A 79 -10.26 16.50 7.55
CA VAL A 79 -10.31 17.67 6.67
C VAL A 79 -10.61 18.89 7.51
N ARG A 80 -9.70 19.86 7.50
CA ARG A 80 -9.85 21.14 8.21
C ARG A 80 -9.89 22.27 7.20
N VAL A 81 -10.98 23.03 7.23
CA VAL A 81 -11.25 24.15 6.33
C VAL A 81 -11.04 25.44 7.11
N TYR A 82 -10.14 26.28 6.62
CA TYR A 82 -9.79 27.56 7.22
C TYR A 82 -10.24 28.71 6.32
N ASP A 83 -10.60 29.83 6.93
CA ASP A 83 -10.80 31.07 6.19
C ASP A 83 -9.47 31.70 5.74
N PHE A 84 -9.53 32.89 5.15
CA PHE A 84 -8.35 33.61 4.67
C PHE A 84 -7.55 34.27 5.81
N GLU A 85 -8.12 34.38 7.01
CA GLU A 85 -7.47 34.92 8.22
C GLU A 85 -6.77 33.79 9.01
N GLY A 86 -7.08 32.53 8.69
CA GLY A 86 -6.52 31.33 9.32
C GLY A 86 -7.42 30.74 10.41
N ASP A 87 -8.66 31.23 10.54
CA ASP A 87 -9.63 30.72 11.51
C ASP A 87 -10.31 29.45 10.97
N LEU A 88 -10.47 28.45 11.85
CA LEU A 88 -11.10 27.18 11.50
C LEU A 88 -12.60 27.39 11.28
N ILE A 89 -13.07 27.16 10.06
CA ILE A 89 -14.49 27.20 9.69
C ILE A 89 -15.15 25.87 10.04
N GLN A 90 -14.53 24.75 9.62
CA GLN A 90 -15.15 23.44 9.72
C GLN A 90 -14.10 22.33 9.76
N GLU A 91 -14.39 21.30 10.54
CA GLU A 91 -13.62 20.05 10.60
C GLU A 91 -14.51 18.86 10.25
N TYR A 92 -13.98 17.93 9.47
CA TYR A 92 -14.59 16.65 9.14
C TYR A 92 -13.60 15.53 9.46
N THR A 93 -14.01 14.55 10.26
CA THR A 93 -13.19 13.38 10.58
C THR A 93 -13.96 12.11 10.25
N GLY A 94 -13.33 11.19 9.57
CA GLY A 94 -13.93 9.92 9.22
C GLY A 94 -13.14 9.16 8.16
N LYS A 95 -13.70 8.04 7.72
CA LYS A 95 -13.12 7.23 6.66
C LYS A 95 -13.79 7.57 5.33
N PHE A 96 -13.05 8.24 4.46
CA PHE A 96 -13.56 8.66 3.16
C PHE A 96 -12.41 8.86 2.17
N ASP A 97 -12.73 8.77 0.88
CA ASP A 97 -11.81 9.13 -0.19
C ASP A 97 -11.97 10.61 -0.54
N VAL A 98 -10.85 11.29 -0.79
CA VAL A 98 -10.85 12.72 -1.16
C VAL A 98 -10.37 12.84 -2.58
N GLU A 99 -11.22 13.41 -3.42
CA GLU A 99 -10.90 13.80 -4.78
C GLU A 99 -10.64 15.31 -4.81
N THR A 100 -9.62 15.71 -5.55
CA THR A 100 -9.26 17.11 -5.77
C THR A 100 -9.34 17.41 -7.25
N ASP A 101 -10.03 18.47 -7.63
CA ASP A 101 -9.87 19.06 -8.96
C ASP A 101 -8.58 19.88 -8.98
N ASP A 102 -7.94 19.99 -10.16
CA ASP A 102 -6.60 20.59 -10.30
C ASP A 102 -6.53 22.04 -9.78
N GLU A 103 -7.65 22.75 -9.64
CA GLU A 103 -7.61 24.19 -9.31
C GLU A 103 -8.64 24.71 -8.28
N SER A 104 -9.77 24.03 -8.00
CA SER A 104 -10.90 24.78 -7.41
C SER A 104 -11.73 24.13 -6.30
N TYR A 105 -11.72 22.82 -6.12
CA TYR A 105 -12.51 22.18 -5.06
C TYR A 105 -11.95 20.84 -4.59
N ILE A 106 -12.36 20.46 -3.38
CA ILE A 106 -12.27 19.08 -2.89
C ILE A 106 -13.66 18.47 -2.78
N LEU A 107 -13.72 17.15 -2.98
CA LEU A 107 -14.92 16.34 -3.01
C LEU A 107 -14.70 15.10 -2.15
N PHE A 108 -15.61 14.83 -1.21
CA PHE A 108 -15.61 13.57 -0.45
C PHE A 108 -17.01 13.23 0.05
N ASP A 109 -17.27 11.93 0.24
CA ASP A 109 -18.52 11.41 0.81
C ASP A 109 -18.27 10.99 2.27
N ASP A 110 -19.03 11.52 3.22
CA ASP A 110 -18.86 11.17 4.64
C ASP A 110 -19.45 9.79 5.00
N ALA A 111 -19.26 9.35 6.25
CA ALA A 111 -19.77 8.07 6.74
C ALA A 111 -21.31 7.95 6.72
N SER A 112 -22.03 9.08 6.62
CA SER A 112 -23.49 9.09 6.46
C SER A 112 -23.94 9.02 4.99
N GLY A 113 -22.99 8.99 4.05
CA GLY A 113 -23.24 9.03 2.61
C GLY A 113 -23.56 10.44 2.09
N LYS A 114 -23.30 11.49 2.90
CA LYS A 114 -23.49 12.87 2.46
C LYS A 114 -22.23 13.34 1.74
N ARG A 115 -22.43 13.86 0.53
CA ARG A 115 -21.39 14.46 -0.30
C ARG A 115 -21.07 15.87 0.15
N HIS A 116 -19.79 16.15 0.35
CA HIS A 116 -19.25 17.49 0.60
C HIS A 116 -18.45 17.93 -0.62
N ILE A 117 -18.74 19.14 -1.10
CA ILE A 117 -17.99 19.81 -2.18
C ILE A 117 -17.60 21.17 -1.64
N ILE A 118 -16.30 21.39 -1.48
CA ILE A 118 -15.76 22.59 -0.82
C ILE A 118 -14.91 23.33 -1.84
N TYR A 119 -15.40 24.49 -2.29
CA TYR A 119 -14.67 25.39 -3.17
C TYR A 119 -13.71 26.26 -2.35
N TYR A 120 -12.46 26.37 -2.79
CA TYR A 120 -11.46 27.20 -2.14
C TYR A 120 -10.74 28.06 -3.16
N THR A 121 -11.06 29.36 -3.19
CA THR A 121 -10.36 30.34 -4.04
C THR A 121 -9.25 31.06 -3.26
N THR A 122 -9.49 31.35 -1.97
CA THR A 122 -8.58 32.13 -1.11
C THR A 122 -8.39 31.54 0.29
N GLY A 123 -9.15 30.51 0.66
CA GLY A 123 -9.02 29.80 1.94
C GLY A 123 -7.97 28.67 1.87
N THR A 124 -7.69 28.07 3.03
CA THR A 124 -6.77 26.91 3.11
C THR A 124 -7.52 25.66 3.53
N ILE A 125 -7.22 24.54 2.90
CA ILE A 125 -7.73 23.22 3.30
C ILE A 125 -6.53 22.34 3.65
N ILE A 126 -6.58 21.75 4.84
CA ILE A 126 -5.60 20.76 5.30
C ILE A 126 -6.29 19.40 5.37
N ILE A 127 -5.68 18.40 4.73
CA ILE A 127 -6.15 17.02 4.75
C ILE A 127 -5.07 16.19 5.44
N ASP A 128 -5.37 15.70 6.63
CA ASP A 128 -4.50 14.78 7.36
C ASP A 128 -4.93 13.34 7.11
N GLU A 129 -3.99 12.47 6.75
CA GLU A 129 -4.22 11.03 6.57
C GLU A 129 -3.64 10.24 7.74
N ASN A 130 -4.53 9.57 8.49
CA ASN A 130 -4.14 8.75 9.64
C ASN A 130 -3.68 7.35 9.18
#